data_AF-A0A2T1FHK8-F1
#
_entry.id   AF-A0A2T1FHK8-F1
#
_cell.length_a   1.000
_cell.length_b   1.000
_cell.length_c   1.000
_cell.angle_alpha   90.00
_cell.angle_beta   90.00
_cell.angle_gamma   90.00
#
_symmetry.space_group_name_H-M   'P 1'
#
loop_
_entity.id
_entity.type
_entity.pdbx_description
1 polymer ?
#
loop_
_entity_poly.entity_id
_entity_poly.type
_entity_poly.pdbx_seq_one_letter_code
_entity_poly.pdbx_strand_id
1 'polypeptide(L)'
;MIRKDILAATDQESGGLVDEIGELKEILREVSKKLTRIETQVKRGVLSAGSKTSESAIIANVSKSANLSAENVLEAYEELRLQAKNGNEEEVRKKLSAMSATDLNLMCCELGMPPSSKNPSRKKMFELIIGRIKQSLRLSRHIDRQTL
;
A
#
# COMPACT_ATOMS: atom_id res chain seq x y z
N MET A 1 -19.53 -32.79 -37.64
CA MET A 1 -20.08 -31.42 -37.51
C MET A 1 -20.03 -30.95 -36.05
N ILE A 2 -18.90 -31.12 -35.34
CA ILE A 2 -18.80 -30.92 -33.87
C ILE A 2 -17.78 -29.82 -33.50
N ARG A 3 -16.89 -29.45 -34.43
CA ARG A 3 -15.81 -28.47 -34.16
C ARG A 3 -16.26 -27.00 -34.20
N LYS A 4 -17.46 -26.68 -34.71
CA LYS A 4 -17.95 -25.30 -34.80
C LYS A 4 -18.57 -24.80 -33.50
N ASP A 5 -19.16 -25.69 -32.70
CA ASP A 5 -19.87 -25.29 -31.47
C ASP A 5 -18.90 -24.98 -30.30
N ILE A 6 -17.71 -25.57 -30.30
CA ILE A 6 -16.69 -25.34 -29.25
C ILE A 6 -16.03 -23.95 -29.39
N LEU A 7 -15.80 -23.49 -30.62
CA LEU A 7 -15.23 -22.15 -30.87
C LEU A 7 -16.21 -21.02 -30.49
N ALA A 8 -17.51 -21.23 -30.74
CA ALA A 8 -18.53 -20.24 -30.42
C ALA A 8 -18.71 -20.05 -28.90
N ALA A 9 -18.47 -21.10 -28.09
CA ALA A 9 -18.51 -21.02 -26.63
C ALA A 9 -17.31 -20.24 -26.06
N THR A 10 -16.10 -20.43 -26.62
CA THR A 10 -14.89 -19.70 -26.20
C THR A 10 -14.93 -18.21 -26.57
N ASP A 11 -15.59 -17.87 -27.68
CA ASP A 11 -15.78 -16.47 -28.10
C ASP A 11 -16.83 -15.74 -27.23
N GLN A 12 -17.82 -16.45 -26.67
CA GLN A 12 -18.75 -15.88 -25.71
C GLN A 12 -18.16 -15.72 -24.30
N GLU A 13 -17.36 -16.68 -23.83
CA GLU A 13 -16.67 -16.57 -22.53
C GLU A 13 -15.64 -15.43 -22.53
N SER A 14 -14.89 -15.27 -23.62
CA SER A 14 -13.93 -14.16 -23.75
C SER A 14 -14.62 -12.79 -23.87
N GLY A 15 -15.79 -12.70 -24.51
CA GLY A 15 -16.63 -11.50 -24.52
C GLY A 15 -17.10 -11.10 -23.12
N GLY A 16 -17.60 -12.06 -22.33
CA GLY A 16 -18.01 -11.81 -20.94
C GLY A 16 -16.86 -11.33 -20.05
N LEU A 17 -15.66 -11.90 -20.22
CA LEU A 17 -14.46 -11.44 -19.48
C LEU A 17 -14.04 -10.02 -19.88
N VAL A 18 -14.21 -9.62 -21.15
CA VAL A 18 -13.93 -8.26 -21.60
C VAL A 18 -14.93 -7.27 -20.99
N ASP A 19 -16.19 -7.65 -20.88
CA ASP A 19 -17.23 -6.86 -20.22
C ASP A 19 -16.95 -6.71 -18.71
N GLU A 20 -16.60 -7.81 -18.02
CA GLU A 20 -16.18 -7.78 -16.61
C GLU A 20 -14.95 -6.89 -16.40
N ILE A 21 -13.96 -6.94 -17.31
CA ILE A 21 -12.80 -6.03 -17.30
C ILE A 21 -13.26 -4.58 -17.51
N GLY A 22 -14.24 -4.33 -18.36
CA GLY A 22 -14.83 -3.02 -18.60
C GLY A 22 -15.49 -2.46 -17.33
N GLU A 23 -16.30 -3.27 -16.65
CA GLU A 23 -16.94 -2.91 -15.39
C GLU A 23 -15.91 -2.61 -14.30
N LEU A 24 -14.89 -3.46 -14.15
CA LEU A 24 -13.81 -3.23 -13.19
C LEU A 24 -13.04 -1.94 -13.48
N LYS A 25 -12.80 -1.61 -14.75
CA LYS A 25 -12.17 -0.33 -15.14
C LYS A 25 -13.03 0.87 -14.78
N GLU A 26 -14.34 0.81 -14.97
CA GLU A 26 -15.26 1.88 -14.56
C GLU A 26 -15.30 2.04 -13.04
N ILE A 27 -15.37 0.94 -12.28
CA ILE A 27 -15.27 0.99 -10.81
C ILE A 27 -13.96 1.66 -10.37
N LEU A 28 -12.83 1.31 -11.00
CA LEU A 28 -11.53 1.89 -10.68
C LEU A 28 -11.46 3.39 -11.00
N ARG A 29 -12.12 3.80 -12.09
CA ARG A 29 -12.26 5.21 -12.49
C ARG A 29 -13.14 6.00 -11.52
N GLU A 30 -14.25 5.42 -11.07
CA GLU A 30 -15.15 5.96 -10.05
C GLU A 30 -14.42 6.18 -8.71
N VAL A 31 -13.69 5.15 -8.25
CA VAL A 31 -12.87 5.21 -7.03
C VAL A 31 -11.81 6.30 -7.14
N SER A 32 -11.11 6.38 -8.28
CA SER A 32 -10.10 7.41 -8.52
C SER A 32 -10.69 8.82 -8.45
N LYS A 33 -11.85 9.06 -9.07
CA LYS A 33 -12.57 10.35 -8.98
C LYS A 33 -12.93 10.71 -7.54
N LYS A 34 -13.42 9.74 -6.76
CA LYS A 34 -13.79 9.94 -5.35
C LYS A 34 -12.56 10.25 -4.51
N LEU A 35 -11.45 9.55 -4.73
CA LEU A 35 -10.18 9.80 -4.05
C LEU A 35 -9.68 11.23 -4.32
N THR A 36 -9.60 11.64 -5.59
CA THR A 36 -9.19 13.00 -5.98
C THR A 36 -10.06 14.07 -5.32
N ARG A 37 -11.38 13.85 -5.23
CA ARG A 37 -12.29 14.78 -4.56
C ARG A 37 -11.99 14.90 -3.06
N ILE A 38 -11.76 13.78 -2.39
CA ILE A 38 -11.41 13.73 -0.96
C ILE A 38 -10.07 14.44 -0.74
N GLU A 39 -9.04 14.12 -1.53
CA GLU A 39 -7.73 14.77 -1.45
C GLU A 39 -7.83 16.29 -1.63
N THR A 40 -8.64 16.74 -2.59
CA THR A 40 -8.87 18.17 -2.83
C THR A 40 -9.59 18.83 -1.66
N GLN A 41 -10.57 18.14 -1.05
CA GLN A 41 -11.26 18.62 0.15
C GLN A 41 -10.33 18.69 1.36
N VAL A 42 -9.45 17.70 1.57
CA VAL A 42 -8.45 17.71 2.63
C VAL A 42 -7.45 18.85 2.41
N LYS A 43 -6.91 19.02 1.20
CA LYS A 43 -5.99 20.12 0.87
C LYS A 43 -6.62 21.50 1.14
N ARG A 44 -7.89 21.70 0.75
CA ARG A 44 -8.61 22.96 1.01
C ARG A 44 -8.97 23.15 2.48
N GLY A 45 -9.35 22.08 3.19
CA GLY A 45 -9.68 22.11 4.62
C GLY A 45 -8.46 22.39 5.50
N VAL A 46 -7.27 21.90 5.11
CA VAL A 46 -6.00 22.17 5.80
C VAL A 46 -5.56 23.63 5.64
N LEU A 47 -5.92 24.31 4.55
CA LEU A 47 -5.64 25.75 4.37
C LEU A 47 -6.60 26.67 5.13
N SER A 48 -7.76 26.16 5.58
CA SER A 48 -8.79 26.97 6.25
C SER A 48 -8.76 26.89 7.78
N ALA A 49 -7.92 26.04 8.37
CA ALA A 49 -7.86 25.84 9.81
C ALA A 49 -6.49 26.23 10.39
N GLY A 50 -6.38 27.48 10.84
CA GLY A 50 -5.48 27.87 11.93
C GLY A 50 -4.37 28.86 11.59
N SER A 51 -4.73 30.14 11.39
CA SER A 51 -3.89 31.21 11.93
C SER A 51 -4.15 31.31 13.44
N LYS A 52 -3.09 31.26 14.25
CA LYS A 52 -2.85 31.96 15.53
C LYS A 52 -1.64 31.36 16.25
N THR A 53 -0.52 32.07 16.12
CA THR A 53 0.46 32.42 17.18
C THR A 53 0.69 31.46 18.35
N SER A 54 1.91 30.92 18.45
CA SER A 54 2.83 31.29 19.54
C SER A 54 4.24 30.83 19.21
N GLU A 55 5.19 31.77 19.27
CA GLU A 55 6.61 31.50 19.42
C GLU A 55 6.86 30.59 20.64
N SER A 56 7.61 29.52 20.46
CA SER A 56 8.71 29.21 21.38
C SER A 56 9.66 28.23 20.71
N ALA A 57 10.91 28.65 20.66
CA ALA A 57 12.04 27.88 20.19
C ALA A 57 12.20 26.60 21.00
N ILE A 58 12.58 25.51 20.33
CA ILE A 58 13.88 24.83 20.55
C ILE A 58 14.08 23.90 19.36
N ILE A 59 15.13 24.21 18.63
CA ILE A 59 15.76 23.37 17.63
C ILE A 59 16.19 22.09 18.33
N ALA A 60 15.39 21.03 18.23
CA ALA A 60 15.87 19.66 18.42
C ALA A 60 16.10 19.09 17.03
N ASN A 61 17.27 19.42 16.51
CA ASN A 61 17.89 18.80 15.36
C ASN A 61 18.01 17.29 15.62
N VAL A 62 17.00 16.52 15.24
CA VAL A 62 17.12 15.08 14.98
C VAL A 62 16.92 14.90 13.48
N SER A 63 17.86 15.46 12.74
CA SER A 63 18.31 14.89 11.47
C SER A 63 18.91 13.50 11.74
N LYS A 64 18.08 12.56 12.21
CA LYS A 64 18.36 11.16 11.95
C LYS A 64 18.05 10.98 10.48
N SER A 65 19.09 11.15 9.66
CA SER A 65 19.15 10.56 8.32
C SER A 65 18.39 9.25 8.36
N ALA A 66 17.35 9.12 7.53
CA ALA A 66 16.77 7.82 7.30
C ALA A 66 17.93 6.89 6.91
N ASN A 67 18.02 5.72 7.54
CA ASN A 67 18.98 4.71 7.10
C ASN A 67 18.53 4.09 5.77
N LEU A 68 17.26 4.30 5.41
CA LEU A 68 16.66 3.93 4.15
C LEU A 68 16.54 5.16 3.24
N SER A 69 17.09 5.09 2.02
CA SER A 69 16.74 6.02 0.95
C SER A 69 15.42 5.59 0.30
N ALA A 70 14.68 6.53 -0.29
CA ALA A 70 13.45 6.21 -1.03
C ALA A 70 13.66 5.12 -2.11
N GLU A 71 14.85 5.09 -2.72
CA GLU A 71 15.24 4.10 -3.73
C GLU A 71 15.30 2.68 -3.16
N ASN A 72 15.74 2.52 -1.92
CA ASN A 72 15.97 1.21 -1.28
C ASN A 72 14.76 0.71 -0.46
N VAL A 73 13.72 1.54 -0.29
CA VAL A 73 12.56 1.22 0.56
C VAL A 73 11.75 0.05 0.01
N LEU A 74 11.54 0.02 -1.31
CA LEU A 74 10.83 -1.08 -1.96
C LEU A 74 11.59 -2.40 -1.82
N GLU A 75 12.90 -2.37 -2.04
CA GLU A 75 13.76 -3.56 -1.87
C GLU A 75 13.75 -4.05 -0.42
N ALA A 76 13.88 -3.15 0.55
CA ALA A 76 13.80 -3.49 1.98
C ALA A 76 12.43 -4.09 2.35
N TYR A 77 11.34 -3.56 1.78
CA TYR A 77 10.00 -4.12 1.97
C TYR A 77 9.87 -5.51 1.35
N GLU A 78 10.39 -5.72 0.14
CA GLU A 78 10.36 -7.01 -0.53
C GLU A 78 11.15 -8.08 0.25
N GLU A 79 12.29 -7.72 0.84
CA GLU A 79 13.05 -8.61 1.72
C GLU A 79 12.24 -9.02 2.96
N LEU A 80 11.59 -8.05 3.62
CA LEU A 80 10.71 -8.32 4.77
C LEU A 80 9.51 -9.19 4.36
N ARG A 81 8.94 -8.98 3.17
CA ARG A 81 7.86 -9.80 2.64
C ARG A 81 8.32 -11.23 2.38
N LEU A 82 9.51 -11.43 1.81
CA LEU A 82 10.06 -12.75 1.52
C LEU A 82 10.39 -13.51 2.81
N GLN A 83 10.92 -12.83 3.83
CA GLN A 83 11.14 -13.40 5.16
C GLN A 83 9.82 -13.85 5.79
N ALA A 84 8.77 -13.03 5.70
CA ALA A 84 7.44 -13.42 6.15
C ALA A 84 6.88 -14.62 5.36
N LYS A 85 7.11 -14.68 4.04
CA LYS A 85 6.73 -15.84 3.20
C LYS A 85 7.42 -17.13 3.66
N ASN A 86 8.67 -17.05 4.09
CA ASN A 86 9.47 -18.19 4.56
C ASN A 86 9.13 -18.62 6.00
N GLY A 87 8.13 -18.02 6.64
CA GLY A 87 7.73 -18.34 8.02
C GLY A 87 8.50 -17.58 9.10
N ASN A 88 9.40 -16.65 8.73
CA ASN A 88 10.20 -15.86 9.68
C ASN A 88 9.46 -14.60 10.14
N GLU A 89 8.16 -14.72 10.50
CA GLU A 89 7.34 -13.56 10.90
C GLU A 89 7.90 -12.82 12.12
N GLU A 90 8.44 -13.54 13.10
CA GLU A 90 8.99 -12.95 14.32
C GLU A 90 10.26 -12.13 14.04
N GLU A 91 11.06 -12.57 13.08
CA GLU A 91 12.26 -11.85 12.63
C GLU A 91 11.89 -10.56 11.90
N VAL A 92 10.84 -10.60 11.07
CA VAL A 92 10.28 -9.41 10.40
C VAL A 92 9.77 -8.40 11.43
N ARG A 93 9.07 -8.86 12.47
CA ARG A 93 8.64 -8.00 13.59
C ARG A 93 9.83 -7.38 14.31
N LYS A 94 10.87 -8.16 14.58
CA LYS A 94 12.10 -7.67 15.22
C LYS A 94 12.78 -6.61 14.37
N LYS A 95 12.95 -6.84 13.06
CA LYS A 95 13.52 -5.87 12.12
C LYS A 95 12.72 -4.57 12.07
N LEU A 96 11.40 -4.66 11.91
CA LEU A 96 10.52 -3.49 11.90
C LEU A 96 10.50 -2.74 13.25
N SER A 97 10.68 -3.44 14.37
CA SER A 97 10.75 -2.81 15.70
C SER A 97 12.06 -2.04 15.92
N ALA A 98 13.13 -2.42 15.24
CA ALA A 98 14.44 -1.77 15.28
C ALA A 98 14.54 -0.56 14.34
N MET A 99 13.66 -0.46 13.34
CA MET A 99 13.60 0.68 12.42
C MET A 99 13.18 1.97 13.13
N SER A 100 13.70 3.10 12.67
CA SER A 100 13.31 4.40 13.19
C SER A 100 11.88 4.77 12.77
N ALA A 101 11.25 5.67 13.53
CA ALA A 101 9.93 6.18 13.15
C ALA A 101 9.95 6.87 11.77
N THR A 102 11.08 7.50 11.42
CA THR A 102 11.31 8.12 10.11
C THR A 102 11.35 7.08 9.00
N ASP A 103 12.08 5.98 9.19
CA ASP A 103 12.19 4.87 8.23
C ASP A 103 10.83 4.18 8.01
N LEU A 104 10.09 3.93 9.10
CA LEU A 104 8.74 3.35 9.02
C LEU A 104 7.76 4.29 8.30
N ASN A 105 7.86 5.59 8.53
CA ASN A 105 7.02 6.57 7.84
C ASN A 105 7.34 6.65 6.35
N LEU A 106 8.63 6.66 6.01
CA LEU A 106 9.09 6.62 4.62
C LEU A 106 8.57 5.35 3.93
N MET A 107 8.68 4.19 4.58
CA MET A 107 8.15 2.93 4.07
C MET A 107 6.63 2.98 3.85
N CYS A 108 5.86 3.53 4.79
CA CYS A 108 4.42 3.72 4.59
C CYS A 108 4.10 4.62 3.39
N CYS A 109 4.85 5.70 3.18
CA CYS A 109 4.65 6.62 2.06
C CYS A 109 4.95 5.95 0.71
N GLU A 110 6.09 5.28 0.57
CA GLU A 110 6.49 4.62 -0.68
C GLU A 110 5.57 3.44 -1.03
N LEU A 111 5.02 2.75 -0.03
CA LEU A 111 4.05 1.66 -0.24
C LEU A 111 2.63 2.16 -0.54
N GLY A 112 2.40 3.47 -0.65
CA GLY A 112 1.10 4.06 -0.92
C GLY A 112 0.11 3.95 0.25
N MET A 113 0.62 3.83 1.47
CA MET A 113 -0.19 3.72 2.70
C MET A 113 0.18 4.82 3.71
N PRO A 114 0.10 6.11 3.31
CA PRO A 114 0.46 7.20 4.20
C PRO A 114 -0.39 7.13 5.48
N PRO A 115 0.22 7.26 6.67
CA PRO A 115 -0.53 7.20 7.91
C PRO A 115 -1.54 8.36 7.99
N SER A 116 -2.77 8.07 8.46
CA SER A 116 -3.87 9.06 8.44
C SER A 116 -3.68 10.30 9.34
N SER A 117 -2.62 10.33 10.15
CA SER A 117 -2.34 11.41 11.11
C SER A 117 -1.00 12.05 10.79
N LYS A 118 -0.89 13.38 10.95
CA LYS A 118 0.34 14.15 10.74
C LYS A 118 1.55 13.60 11.50
N ASN A 119 1.33 13.07 12.72
CA ASN A 119 2.34 12.43 13.55
C ASN A 119 1.87 11.02 13.95
N PRO A 120 2.02 10.03 13.07
CA PRO A 120 1.59 8.67 13.36
C PRO A 120 2.48 8.03 14.44
N SER A 121 1.87 7.27 15.33
CA SER A 121 2.63 6.50 16.31
C SER A 121 3.43 5.40 15.62
N ARG A 122 4.62 5.09 16.15
CA ARG A 122 5.47 3.99 15.65
C ARG A 122 4.69 2.68 15.53
N LYS A 123 3.87 2.39 16.54
CA LYS A 123 3.00 1.21 16.58
C LYS A 123 2.02 1.19 15.41
N LYS A 124 1.43 2.33 15.05
CA LYS A 124 0.48 2.40 13.93
C LYS A 124 1.17 2.15 12.58
N MET A 125 2.35 2.73 12.36
CA MET A 125 3.13 2.49 11.13
C MET A 125 3.59 1.03 11.03
N PHE A 126 4.04 0.46 12.14
CA PHE A 126 4.39 -0.95 12.23
C PHE A 126 3.23 -1.87 11.82
N GLU A 127 2.03 -1.66 12.38
CA GLU A 127 0.85 -2.47 12.06
C GLU A 127 0.41 -2.30 10.60
N LEU A 128 0.56 -1.10 10.00
CA LEU A 128 0.29 -0.87 8.59
C LEU A 128 1.19 -1.72 7.69
N ILE A 129 2.50 -1.71 7.96
CA ILE A 129 3.49 -2.45 7.17
C ILE A 129 3.23 -3.96 7.30
N ILE A 130 3.02 -4.47 8.52
CA ILE A 130 2.67 -5.88 8.75
C ILE A 130 1.36 -6.26 8.04
N GLY A 131 0.33 -5.41 8.12
CA GLY A 131 -0.95 -5.63 7.46
C GLY A 131 -0.78 -5.77 5.94
N ARG A 132 0.06 -4.93 5.33
CA ARG A 132 0.36 -4.98 3.90
C ARG A 132 1.12 -6.22 3.49
N ILE A 133 2.11 -6.64 4.28
CA ILE A 133 2.81 -7.91 4.06
C ILE A 133 1.81 -9.06 4.05
N LYS A 134 0.94 -9.15 5.06
CA LYS A 134 -0.10 -10.20 5.14
C LYS A 134 -1.07 -10.18 3.96
N GLN A 135 -1.50 -8.99 3.53
CA GLN A 135 -2.33 -8.84 2.33
C GLN A 135 -1.59 -9.37 1.10
N SER A 136 -0.33 -8.98 0.91
CA SER A 136 0.48 -9.42 -0.22
C SER A 136 0.68 -10.94 -0.24
N LEU A 137 0.98 -11.54 0.92
CA LEU A 137 1.07 -13.00 1.05
C LEU A 137 -0.26 -13.68 0.74
N ARG A 138 -1.38 -13.18 1.28
CA ARG A 138 -2.71 -13.73 1.02
C ARG A 138 -3.04 -13.71 -0.48
N LEU A 139 -2.74 -12.61 -1.17
CA LEU A 139 -2.96 -12.50 -2.62
C LEU A 139 -2.05 -13.46 -3.41
N SER A 140 -0.80 -13.64 -2.98
CA SER A 140 0.15 -14.55 -3.65
C SER A 140 -0.25 -16.03 -3.54
N ARG A 141 -0.92 -16.45 -2.46
CA ARG A 141 -1.36 -17.84 -2.25
C ARG A 141 -2.45 -18.29 -3.21
N HIS A 142 -3.16 -17.36 -3.84
CA HIS A 142 -4.23 -17.68 -4.79
C HIS A 142 -3.72 -17.98 -6.21
N ILE A 143 -2.46 -17.67 -6.51
CA ILE A 143 -1.82 -18.01 -7.80
C ILE A 143 -1.39 -19.48 -7.82
N ASP A 144 -1.03 -20.05 -6.67
CA ASP A 144 -0.44 -21.40 -6.57
C ASP A 144 -1.47 -22.55 -6.58
N ARG A 145 -2.78 -22.24 -6.62
CA ARG A 145 -3.84 -23.25 -6.61
C ARG A 145 -4.25 -23.74 -8.01
N GLN A 146 -3.71 -23.15 -9.08
CA GLN A 146 -3.93 -23.60 -10.46
C GLN A 146 -2.77 -24.47 -11.01
N THR A 147 -1.82 -24.87 -10.16
CA THR A 147 -0.62 -25.62 -10.54
C THR A 147 -0.51 -27.01 -9.91
N LEU A 148 -1.63 -27.65 -9.55
CA LEU A 148 -1.69 -29.06 -9.16
C LEU A 148 -2.76 -29.82 -9.95
#